data_AF-A0A6U1P3D5-F1
#
_entry.id   AF-A0A6U1P3D5-F1
#
_cell.length_a   1.000
_cell.length_b   1.000
_cell.length_c   1.000
_cell.angle_alpha   90.00
_cell.angle_beta   90.00
_cell.angle_gamma   90.00
#
_symmetry.space_group_name_H-M   'P 1'
#
loop_
_entity.id
_entity.type
_entity.pdbx_description
1 polymer ?
#
loop_
_entity_poly.entity_id
_entity_poly.type
_entity_poly.pdbx_seq_one_letter_code
_entity_poly.pdbx_strand_id
1 'polypeptide(L)'
;GRSVTAVDISPFIANLPFGKDTTCFSTPDASGSTSQASNIVEALEAGADLLLVDEDTCATNFMIRDEKMIQLVAAEKEPITPFVQKVRALYEERQVSSILVIGGSGDYFSVADTVVMMDCYTCNDVTSRAKEIAASGATTPSNLAFGSTRPRYLNGTAFVANGKIGARTQDVIMYGGAEVDVSGLEQIVAKSQTITLAYLLELCSTKGTQSLTEILDQIERQLDAEGIDSVSSVRYHGEMSRPRRLEIAAAIDRFRKGGCLTQAPAR
;
A
#
# COMPACT_ATOMS: atom_id res chain seq x y z
N GLY A 1 -10.64 10.75 4.17
CA GLY A 1 -9.78 9.73 3.54
C GLY A 1 -8.34 10.22 3.45
N ARG A 2 -7.42 9.29 3.13
CA ARG A 2 -6.02 9.65 2.86
C ARG A 2 -5.89 10.32 1.50
N SER A 3 -4.79 11.05 1.29
CA SER A 3 -4.39 11.48 -0.05
C SER A 3 -3.71 10.33 -0.80
N VAL A 4 -3.80 10.39 -2.12
CA VAL A 4 -3.09 9.54 -3.08
C VAL A 4 -2.51 10.45 -4.15
N THR A 5 -1.26 10.26 -4.54
CA THR A 5 -0.57 11.11 -5.52
C THR A 5 0.13 10.25 -6.57
N ALA A 6 -0.32 10.40 -7.82
CA ALA A 6 0.27 9.82 -9.03
C ALA A 6 0.45 8.28 -9.00
N VAL A 7 -0.52 7.54 -8.45
CA VAL A 7 -0.47 6.06 -8.33
C VAL A 7 -1.22 5.39 -9.48
N ASP A 8 -0.63 4.36 -10.09
CA ASP A 8 -1.32 3.53 -11.09
C ASP A 8 -2.20 2.49 -10.39
N ILE A 9 -3.47 2.84 -10.16
CA ILE A 9 -4.47 1.94 -9.56
C ILE A 9 -5.27 1.16 -10.62
N SER A 10 -4.91 1.28 -11.90
CA SER A 10 -5.58 0.58 -13.01
C SER A 10 -5.65 -0.95 -12.88
N PRO A 11 -4.75 -1.65 -12.16
CA PRO A 11 -4.91 -3.09 -11.91
C PRO A 11 -6.19 -3.44 -11.15
N PHE A 12 -6.71 -2.51 -10.33
CA PHE A 12 -7.88 -2.73 -9.49
C PHE A 12 -9.06 -1.83 -9.83
N ILE A 13 -8.83 -0.65 -10.40
CA ILE A 13 -9.85 0.36 -10.60
C ILE A 13 -9.73 0.89 -12.03
N ALA A 14 -10.76 0.68 -12.84
CA ALA A 14 -10.88 1.17 -14.20
C ALA A 14 -12.14 2.04 -14.36
N ASN A 15 -12.24 2.79 -15.47
CA ASN A 15 -13.50 3.45 -15.89
C ASN A 15 -14.17 4.31 -14.80
N LEU A 16 -13.39 5.08 -14.05
CA LEU A 16 -13.95 5.99 -13.05
C LEU A 16 -14.92 7.00 -13.69
N PRO A 17 -15.94 7.47 -12.94
CA PRO A 17 -16.84 8.50 -13.42
C PRO A 17 -16.08 9.73 -13.93
N PHE A 18 -16.63 10.35 -14.97
CA PHE A 18 -16.04 11.52 -15.65
C PHE A 18 -14.71 11.26 -16.37
N GLY A 19 -14.36 9.99 -16.62
CA GLY A 19 -13.17 9.62 -17.39
C GLY A 19 -11.86 9.95 -16.66
N LYS A 20 -11.87 9.94 -15.32
CA LYS A 20 -10.65 10.14 -14.53
C LYS A 20 -9.65 9.03 -14.83
N ASP A 21 -8.41 9.45 -15.09
CA ASP A 21 -7.30 8.54 -15.35
C ASP A 21 -6.95 7.75 -14.07
N THR A 22 -6.96 6.42 -14.19
CA THR A 22 -6.59 5.49 -13.12
C THR A 22 -5.14 5.04 -13.22
N THR A 23 -4.47 5.35 -14.33
CA THR A 23 -3.06 4.99 -14.55
C THR A 23 -2.09 5.96 -13.89
N CYS A 24 -2.52 7.18 -13.56
CA CYS A 24 -1.78 8.17 -12.77
C CYS A 24 -2.75 8.88 -11.80
N PHE A 25 -3.41 8.09 -10.94
CA PHE A 25 -4.49 8.56 -10.09
C PHE A 25 -4.00 9.47 -8.95
N SER A 26 -4.74 10.57 -8.73
CA SER A 26 -4.50 11.47 -7.60
C SER A 26 -5.81 11.95 -6.97
N THR A 27 -5.87 12.01 -5.65
CA THR A 27 -7.01 12.57 -4.91
C THR A 27 -6.57 13.08 -3.53
N PRO A 28 -7.12 14.19 -3.01
CA PRO A 28 -6.91 14.60 -1.63
C PRO A 28 -7.72 13.75 -0.61
N ASP A 29 -8.70 13.00 -1.10
CA ASP A 29 -9.66 12.25 -0.30
C ASP A 29 -10.06 10.94 -0.99
N ALA A 30 -9.32 9.86 -0.72
CA ALA A 30 -9.60 8.54 -1.26
C ALA A 30 -10.70 7.82 -0.45
N SER A 31 -11.57 7.09 -1.15
CA SER A 31 -12.52 6.15 -0.56
C SER A 31 -11.80 4.90 -0.02
N GLY A 32 -12.53 4.00 0.67
CA GLY A 32 -11.96 2.76 1.22
C GLY A 32 -11.28 1.88 0.16
N SER A 33 -12.01 1.51 -0.90
CA SER A 33 -11.47 0.67 -1.98
C SER A 33 -10.31 1.33 -2.72
N THR A 34 -10.40 2.64 -3.00
CA THR A 34 -9.32 3.38 -3.66
C THR A 34 -8.08 3.49 -2.78
N SER A 35 -8.25 3.69 -1.47
CA SER A 35 -7.15 3.72 -0.51
C SER A 35 -6.46 2.37 -0.41
N GLN A 36 -7.23 1.27 -0.38
CA GLN A 36 -6.71 -0.08 -0.32
C GLN A 36 -5.99 -0.50 -1.61
N ALA A 37 -6.56 -0.17 -2.78
CA ALA A 37 -5.89 -0.35 -4.07
C ALA A 37 -4.55 0.40 -4.11
N SER A 38 -4.55 1.65 -3.64
CA SER A 38 -3.33 2.48 -3.59
C SER A 38 -2.30 1.88 -2.63
N ASN A 39 -2.70 1.45 -1.42
CA ASN A 39 -1.80 0.80 -0.46
C ASN A 39 -1.07 -0.41 -1.07
N ILE A 40 -1.77 -1.26 -1.82
CA ILE A 40 -1.16 -2.44 -2.46
C ILE A 40 -0.14 -2.00 -3.50
N VAL A 41 -0.50 -1.08 -4.42
CA VAL A 41 0.41 -0.63 -5.48
C VAL A 41 1.64 0.08 -4.90
N GLU A 42 1.45 0.93 -3.89
CA GLU A 42 2.50 1.62 -3.16
C GLU A 42 3.45 0.63 -2.46
N ALA A 43 2.91 -0.40 -1.79
CA ALA A 43 3.71 -1.44 -1.16
C ALA A 43 4.55 -2.23 -2.17
N LEU A 44 3.98 -2.56 -3.34
CA LEU A 44 4.69 -3.23 -4.42
C LEU A 44 5.82 -2.38 -5.00
N GLU A 45 5.61 -1.08 -5.20
CA GLU A 45 6.66 -0.15 -5.64
C GLU A 45 7.77 -0.01 -4.58
N ALA A 46 7.37 -0.01 -3.30
CA ALA A 46 8.28 -0.07 -2.17
C ALA A 46 8.96 -1.44 -2.00
N GLY A 47 8.70 -2.43 -2.88
CA GLY A 47 9.39 -3.71 -2.88
C GLY A 47 8.89 -4.72 -1.85
N ALA A 48 7.61 -4.63 -1.44
CA ALA A 48 7.00 -5.66 -0.61
C ALA A 48 6.90 -6.99 -1.36
N ASP A 49 7.30 -8.07 -0.69
CA ASP A 49 7.24 -9.46 -1.15
C ASP A 49 6.07 -10.25 -0.50
N LEU A 50 5.44 -9.66 0.51
CA LEU A 50 4.32 -10.23 1.25
C LEU A 50 3.27 -9.16 1.54
N LEU A 51 2.01 -9.49 1.26
CA LEU A 51 0.84 -8.72 1.68
C LEU A 51 0.12 -9.43 2.83
N LEU A 52 -0.17 -8.70 3.90
CA LEU A 52 -1.02 -9.17 5.00
C LEU A 52 -2.34 -8.43 4.92
N VAL A 53 -3.44 -9.17 4.85
CA VAL A 53 -4.78 -8.61 4.63
C VAL A 53 -5.74 -9.21 5.64
N ASP A 54 -6.46 -8.35 6.37
CA ASP A 54 -7.52 -8.76 7.29
C ASP A 54 -8.86 -8.28 6.75
N GLU A 55 -9.77 -9.20 6.45
CA GLU A 55 -11.10 -8.89 5.90
C GLU A 55 -11.85 -7.87 6.77
N ASP A 56 -11.70 -7.90 8.10
CA ASP A 56 -12.42 -7.03 9.03
C ASP A 56 -12.00 -5.56 8.92
N THR A 57 -10.81 -5.27 8.41
CA THR A 57 -10.32 -3.90 8.19
C THR A 57 -10.30 -3.50 6.71
N CYS A 58 -10.78 -4.36 5.82
CA CYS A 58 -10.81 -4.13 4.38
C CYS A 58 -12.12 -3.52 3.87
N ALA A 59 -12.04 -2.89 2.70
CA ALA A 59 -13.24 -2.49 1.98
C ALA A 59 -13.90 -3.72 1.36
N THR A 60 -15.11 -4.07 1.80
CA THR A 60 -15.82 -5.29 1.34
C THR A 60 -15.96 -5.35 -0.19
N ASN A 61 -16.28 -4.21 -0.81
CA ASN A 61 -16.42 -4.10 -2.27
C ASN A 61 -15.09 -4.22 -3.03
N PHE A 62 -13.95 -4.13 -2.33
CA PHE A 62 -12.63 -4.39 -2.89
C PHE A 62 -12.26 -5.87 -2.76
N MET A 63 -12.64 -6.53 -1.66
CA MET A 63 -12.25 -7.92 -1.40
C MET A 63 -12.95 -8.91 -2.32
N ILE A 64 -14.27 -8.77 -2.48
CA ILE A 64 -15.12 -9.73 -3.19
C ILE A 64 -16.21 -9.01 -3.98
N ARG A 65 -16.89 -9.77 -4.84
CA ARG A 65 -18.10 -9.31 -5.51
C ARG A 65 -19.12 -10.42 -5.57
N ASP A 66 -20.26 -10.18 -4.92
CA ASP A 66 -21.37 -11.12 -4.88
C ASP A 66 -21.98 -11.38 -6.27
N GLU A 67 -22.35 -12.63 -6.54
CA GLU A 67 -22.90 -13.08 -7.82
C GLU A 67 -24.19 -12.32 -8.22
N LYS A 68 -25.06 -11.99 -7.28
CA LYS A 68 -26.29 -11.24 -7.57
C LYS A 68 -25.97 -9.81 -7.98
N MET A 69 -24.94 -9.22 -7.38
CA MET A 69 -24.48 -7.87 -7.76
C MET A 69 -23.83 -7.87 -9.15
N ILE A 70 -23.16 -8.96 -9.54
CA ILE A 70 -22.64 -9.14 -10.91
C ILE A 70 -23.80 -9.22 -11.91
N GLN A 71 -24.90 -9.92 -11.58
CA GLN A 71 -26.07 -10.01 -12.45
C GLN A 71 -26.82 -8.67 -12.58
N LEU A 72 -26.86 -7.87 -11.51
CA LEU A 72 -27.56 -6.59 -11.50
C LEU A 72 -26.78 -5.48 -12.21
N VAL A 73 -25.47 -5.39 -11.96
CA VAL A 73 -24.61 -4.31 -12.45
C VAL A 73 -23.68 -4.87 -13.51
N ALA A 74 -23.94 -4.49 -14.76
CA ALA A 74 -23.11 -4.85 -15.91
C ALA A 74 -21.62 -4.57 -15.62
N ALA A 75 -20.75 -5.48 -16.06
CA ALA A 75 -19.32 -5.42 -15.74
C ALA A 75 -18.66 -4.11 -16.17
N GLU A 76 -19.13 -3.49 -17.26
CA GLU A 76 -18.62 -2.24 -17.81
C GLU A 76 -18.94 -1.03 -16.93
N LYS A 77 -19.92 -1.17 -16.02
CA LYS A 77 -20.36 -0.11 -15.09
C LYS A 77 -19.76 -0.28 -13.69
N GLU A 78 -19.11 -1.40 -13.40
CA GLU A 78 -18.41 -1.61 -12.14
C GLU A 78 -16.93 -1.29 -12.32
N PRO A 79 -16.43 -0.17 -11.76
CA PRO A 79 -15.05 0.23 -11.93
C PRO A 79 -14.06 -0.68 -11.18
N ILE A 80 -14.50 -1.43 -10.17
CA ILE A 80 -13.62 -2.18 -9.28
C ILE A 80 -13.46 -3.64 -9.75
N THR A 81 -12.21 -4.03 -9.97
CA THR A 81 -11.78 -5.42 -10.06
C THR A 81 -11.44 -5.93 -8.66
N PRO A 82 -12.18 -6.92 -8.12
CA PRO A 82 -11.96 -7.42 -6.76
C PRO A 82 -10.59 -8.05 -6.55
N PHE A 83 -10.08 -7.98 -5.32
CA PHE A 83 -8.77 -8.52 -4.94
C PHE A 83 -8.66 -10.02 -5.21
N VAL A 84 -9.72 -10.79 -4.99
CA VAL A 84 -9.76 -12.24 -5.30
C VAL A 84 -9.41 -12.55 -6.76
N GLN A 85 -9.68 -11.63 -7.70
CA GLN A 85 -9.35 -11.82 -9.12
C GLN A 85 -7.88 -11.51 -9.44
N LYS A 86 -7.17 -10.79 -8.56
CA LYS A 86 -5.80 -10.29 -8.76
C LYS A 86 -4.76 -10.95 -7.87
N VAL A 87 -5.18 -11.54 -6.75
CA VAL A 87 -4.28 -12.17 -5.77
C VAL A 87 -3.41 -13.26 -6.38
N ARG A 88 -3.92 -14.00 -7.38
CA ARG A 88 -3.12 -15.01 -8.08
C ARG A 88 -2.08 -14.41 -9.03
N ALA A 89 -2.46 -13.37 -9.77
CA ALA A 89 -1.52 -12.65 -10.63
C ALA A 89 -0.38 -11.97 -9.83
N LEU A 90 -0.66 -11.50 -8.60
CA LEU A 90 0.38 -11.00 -7.69
C LEU A 90 1.44 -12.07 -7.39
N TYR A 91 1.01 -13.29 -7.10
CA TYR A 91 1.95 -14.38 -6.85
C TYR A 91 2.69 -14.79 -8.14
N GLU A 92 1.96 -15.09 -9.21
CA GLU A 92 2.53 -15.64 -10.44
C GLU A 92 3.43 -14.64 -11.20
N GLU A 93 2.98 -13.38 -11.36
CA GLU A 93 3.71 -12.38 -12.14
C GLU A 93 4.68 -11.54 -11.30
N ARG A 94 4.41 -11.37 -9.99
CA ARG A 94 5.22 -10.50 -9.11
C ARG A 94 6.00 -11.23 -8.06
N GLN A 95 5.76 -12.52 -7.88
CA GLN A 95 6.37 -13.30 -6.80
C GLN A 95 6.06 -12.70 -5.43
N VAL A 96 4.86 -12.11 -5.29
CA VAL A 96 4.39 -11.51 -4.04
C VAL A 96 3.36 -12.43 -3.42
N SER A 97 3.67 -12.94 -2.24
CA SER A 97 2.75 -13.78 -1.48
C SER A 97 1.68 -12.94 -0.78
N SER A 98 0.58 -13.59 -0.40
CA SER A 98 -0.47 -12.95 0.38
C SER A 98 -0.96 -13.90 1.48
N ILE A 99 -1.08 -13.38 2.70
CA ILE A 99 -1.75 -14.05 3.82
C ILE A 99 -3.01 -13.25 4.12
N LEU A 100 -4.15 -13.93 4.09
CA LEU A 100 -5.46 -13.32 4.26
C LEU A 100 -6.17 -13.94 5.47
N VAL A 101 -6.67 -13.11 6.37
CA VAL A 101 -7.70 -13.50 7.35
C VAL A 101 -9.06 -13.30 6.68
N ILE A 102 -9.83 -14.37 6.55
CA ILE A 102 -11.13 -14.39 5.87
C ILE A 102 -12.12 -15.16 6.73
N GLY A 103 -13.32 -14.62 6.89
CA GLY A 103 -14.49 -15.27 7.50
C GLY A 103 -15.78 -15.13 6.70
N GLY A 104 -15.86 -14.19 5.77
CA GLY A 104 -17.09 -13.81 5.05
C GLY A 104 -17.24 -14.39 3.65
N SER A 105 -16.18 -14.88 3.01
CA SER A 105 -16.23 -15.38 1.62
C SER A 105 -15.41 -16.65 1.37
N GLY A 106 -16.01 -17.61 0.67
CA GLY A 106 -15.36 -18.82 0.18
C GLY A 106 -14.66 -18.66 -1.18
N ASP A 107 -14.77 -17.52 -1.85
CA ASP A 107 -14.28 -17.32 -3.23
C ASP A 107 -12.75 -17.55 -3.32
N TYR A 108 -12.04 -17.22 -2.24
CA TYR A 108 -10.59 -17.37 -2.14
C TYR A 108 -10.12 -18.83 -2.08
N PHE A 109 -10.97 -19.81 -1.77
CA PHE A 109 -10.57 -21.22 -1.73
C PHE A 109 -10.04 -21.71 -3.07
N SER A 110 -10.57 -21.19 -4.18
CA SER A 110 -10.14 -21.55 -5.54
C SER A 110 -8.69 -21.14 -5.81
N VAL A 111 -8.28 -19.95 -5.32
CA VAL A 111 -6.97 -19.34 -5.58
C VAL A 111 -5.94 -19.53 -4.47
N ALA A 112 -6.35 -19.98 -3.28
CA ALA A 112 -5.45 -20.16 -2.14
C ALA A 112 -4.56 -21.41 -2.28
N ASP A 113 -3.27 -21.30 -1.95
CA ASP A 113 -2.36 -22.45 -1.91
C ASP A 113 -2.52 -23.27 -0.63
N THR A 114 -2.85 -22.60 0.48
CA THR A 114 -3.05 -23.21 1.81
C THR A 114 -4.23 -22.53 2.50
N VAL A 115 -5.05 -23.32 3.19
CA VAL A 115 -6.17 -22.82 3.98
C VAL A 115 -6.04 -23.34 5.40
N VAL A 116 -5.83 -22.42 6.35
CA VAL A 116 -5.74 -22.73 7.77
C VAL A 116 -7.02 -22.24 8.45
N MET A 117 -7.68 -23.13 9.18
CA MET A 117 -8.81 -22.81 10.02
C MET A 117 -8.36 -22.69 11.48
N MET A 118 -8.69 -21.56 12.11
CA MET A 118 -8.57 -21.38 13.55
C MET A 118 -9.86 -21.84 14.22
N ASP A 119 -9.79 -22.88 15.05
CA ASP A 119 -10.92 -23.36 15.86
C ASP A 119 -10.51 -23.41 17.33
N CYS A 120 -11.22 -22.67 18.18
CA CYS A 120 -10.89 -22.51 19.60
C CYS A 120 -9.39 -22.26 19.84
N TYR A 121 -8.78 -21.33 19.08
CA TYR A 121 -7.35 -20.99 19.12
C TYR A 121 -6.39 -22.13 18.71
N THR A 122 -6.90 -23.15 18.02
CA THR A 122 -6.11 -24.25 17.44
C THR A 122 -6.08 -24.13 15.92
N CYS A 123 -4.87 -24.19 15.35
CA CYS A 123 -4.67 -24.16 13.89
C CYS A 123 -4.91 -25.54 13.29
N ASN A 124 -5.75 -25.63 12.25
CA ASN A 124 -5.98 -26.84 11.47
C ASN A 124 -5.75 -26.56 9.98
N ASP A 125 -4.93 -27.38 9.32
CA ASP A 125 -4.85 -27.36 7.86
C ASP A 125 -6.11 -28.01 7.28
N VAL A 126 -6.91 -27.20 6.60
CA VAL A 126 -8.15 -27.61 5.95
C VAL A 126 -8.08 -27.44 4.43
N THR A 127 -6.87 -27.38 3.86
CA THR A 127 -6.63 -27.08 2.44
C THR A 127 -7.39 -28.04 1.52
N SER A 128 -7.29 -29.35 1.74
CA SER A 128 -7.99 -30.36 0.92
C SER A 128 -9.50 -30.14 0.95
N ARG A 129 -10.06 -29.87 2.13
CA ARG A 129 -11.50 -29.63 2.30
C ARG A 129 -11.95 -28.35 1.61
N ALA A 130 -11.17 -27.28 1.71
CA ALA A 130 -11.46 -26.01 1.02
C ALA A 130 -11.44 -26.18 -0.50
N LYS A 131 -10.49 -26.95 -1.05
CA LYS A 131 -10.42 -27.25 -2.49
C LYS A 131 -11.58 -28.11 -2.98
N GLU A 132 -12.04 -29.09 -2.20
CA GLU A 132 -13.26 -29.85 -2.50
C GLU A 132 -14.48 -28.95 -2.61
N ILE A 133 -14.65 -28.02 -1.65
CA ILE A 133 -15.76 -27.06 -1.65
C ILE A 133 -15.70 -26.18 -2.90
N ALA A 134 -14.53 -25.62 -3.21
CA ALA A 134 -14.34 -24.77 -4.39
C ALA A 134 -14.65 -25.51 -5.71
N ALA A 135 -14.30 -26.80 -5.81
CA ALA A 135 -14.57 -27.61 -7.00
C ALA A 135 -16.07 -27.89 -7.23
N SER A 136 -16.89 -27.82 -6.19
CA SER A 136 -18.35 -28.01 -6.27
C SER A 136 -19.13 -26.74 -6.62
N GLY A 137 -18.48 -25.56 -6.56
CA GLY A 137 -19.08 -24.25 -6.77
C GLY A 137 -18.72 -23.61 -8.11
N ALA A 138 -19.25 -22.41 -8.34
CA ALA A 138 -18.84 -21.58 -9.47
C ALA A 138 -17.38 -21.12 -9.29
N THR A 139 -16.60 -21.17 -10.36
CA THR A 139 -15.21 -20.71 -10.35
C THR A 139 -15.17 -19.19 -10.47
N THR A 140 -14.52 -18.52 -9.53
CA THR A 140 -14.23 -17.08 -9.66
C THR A 140 -13.25 -16.88 -10.82
N PRO A 141 -13.57 -16.05 -11.82
CA PRO A 141 -12.63 -15.74 -12.89
C PRO A 141 -11.38 -15.07 -12.32
N SER A 142 -10.20 -15.66 -12.53
CA SER A 142 -8.94 -14.99 -12.24
C SER A 142 -8.52 -14.14 -13.43
N ASN A 143 -8.17 -12.88 -13.20
CA ASN A 143 -7.44 -12.11 -14.20
C ASN A 143 -5.95 -12.44 -14.05
N LEU A 144 -5.37 -13.06 -15.07
CA LEU A 144 -3.97 -13.51 -15.03
C LEU A 144 -2.97 -12.35 -15.04
N ALA A 145 -3.36 -11.18 -15.57
CA ALA A 145 -2.45 -10.05 -15.69
C ALA A 145 -2.63 -9.04 -14.54
N PHE A 146 -1.59 -8.83 -13.75
CA PHE A 146 -1.51 -7.70 -12.81
C PHE A 146 -1.01 -6.44 -13.55
N GLY A 147 -0.09 -6.60 -14.51
CA GLY A 147 0.54 -5.49 -15.24
C GLY A 147 1.75 -4.89 -14.51
N SER A 148 2.45 -3.92 -15.10
CA SER A 148 3.66 -3.29 -14.53
C SER A 148 3.33 -2.21 -13.48
N THR A 149 4.04 -2.19 -12.34
CA THR A 149 4.05 -1.00 -11.47
C THR A 149 4.90 0.06 -12.15
N ARG A 150 4.40 1.28 -12.20
CA ARG A 150 5.10 2.39 -12.85
C ARG A 150 5.87 3.19 -11.79
N PRO A 151 7.17 3.45 -12.00
CA PRO A 151 7.97 4.19 -11.03
C PRO A 151 7.44 5.62 -10.92
N ARG A 152 7.30 6.07 -9.67
CA ARG A 152 7.03 7.45 -9.31
C ARG A 152 8.34 8.15 -8.97
N TYR A 153 8.41 9.41 -9.36
CA TYR A 153 9.55 10.30 -9.17
C TYR A 153 9.21 11.34 -8.13
N LEU A 154 10.05 11.43 -7.11
CA LEU A 154 9.96 12.41 -6.05
C LEU A 154 10.39 13.78 -6.57
N ASN A 155 9.75 14.83 -6.10
CA ASN A 155 10.20 16.21 -6.25
C ASN A 155 10.70 16.73 -4.90
N GLY A 156 12.02 16.75 -4.70
CA GLY A 156 12.65 17.13 -3.43
C GLY A 156 12.21 18.52 -2.94
N THR A 157 11.97 19.48 -3.84
CA THR A 157 11.52 20.83 -3.43
C THR A 157 10.16 20.83 -2.71
N ALA A 158 9.33 19.79 -2.93
CA ALA A 158 8.09 19.62 -2.20
C ALA A 158 8.33 19.26 -0.72
N PHE A 159 9.46 18.64 -0.39
CA PHE A 159 9.76 18.16 0.96
C PHE A 159 10.51 19.17 1.81
N VAL A 160 10.81 20.39 1.34
CA VAL A 160 11.41 21.41 2.20
C VAL A 160 10.46 21.76 3.36
N ALA A 161 10.84 21.44 4.61
CA ALA A 161 10.07 21.81 5.77
C ALA A 161 10.14 23.33 6.04
N ASN A 162 9.02 23.91 6.45
CA ASN A 162 8.98 25.26 7.00
C ASN A 162 8.55 25.18 8.47
N GLY A 163 9.52 25.04 9.37
CA GLY A 163 9.29 24.98 10.82
C GLY A 163 9.78 23.68 11.46
N LYS A 164 9.15 23.30 12.58
CA LYS A 164 9.57 22.15 13.39
C LYS A 164 9.21 20.83 12.72
N ILE A 165 10.15 19.89 12.70
CA ILE A 165 9.94 18.49 12.34
C ILE A 165 9.94 17.62 13.60
N GLY A 166 9.18 16.52 13.59
CA GLY A 166 9.13 15.55 14.69
C GLY A 166 7.85 14.74 14.67
N ALA A 167 7.43 14.25 15.84
CA ALA A 167 6.18 13.50 15.99
C ALA A 167 5.36 14.02 17.17
N ARG A 168 4.05 14.18 16.96
CA ARG A 168 3.10 14.50 18.05
C ARG A 168 2.81 13.25 18.86
N THR A 169 2.39 12.20 18.15
CA THR A 169 2.07 10.86 18.67
C THR A 169 2.81 9.80 17.85
N GLN A 170 2.55 8.51 18.12
CA GLN A 170 3.01 7.42 17.25
C GLN A 170 2.40 7.53 15.83
N ASP A 171 1.21 8.10 15.72
CA ASP A 171 0.41 8.07 14.50
C ASP A 171 0.49 9.37 13.68
N VAL A 172 1.19 10.40 14.18
CA VAL A 172 1.20 11.72 13.55
C VAL A 172 2.61 12.30 13.50
N ILE A 173 3.10 12.48 12.28
CA ILE A 173 4.31 13.23 11.98
C ILE A 173 3.96 14.71 11.92
N MET A 174 4.76 15.52 12.62
CA MET A 174 4.75 16.98 12.53
C MET A 174 5.83 17.40 11.54
N TYR A 175 5.44 18.14 10.50
CA TYR A 175 6.35 18.49 9.42
C TYR A 175 6.20 19.96 9.01
N GLY A 176 6.96 20.82 9.69
CA GLY A 176 6.82 22.27 9.56
C GLY A 176 5.46 22.73 10.09
N GLY A 177 4.60 23.21 9.19
CA GLY A 177 3.20 23.55 9.46
C GLY A 177 2.18 22.49 9.06
N ALA A 178 2.63 21.33 8.55
CA ALA A 178 1.77 20.25 8.10
C ALA A 178 1.78 19.06 9.07
N GLU A 179 0.69 18.30 9.08
CA GLU A 179 0.60 17.00 9.74
C GLU A 179 0.52 15.89 8.69
N VAL A 180 1.27 14.82 8.90
CA VAL A 180 1.14 13.57 8.12
C VAL A 180 0.59 12.50 9.04
N ASP A 181 -0.64 12.10 8.74
CA ASP A 181 -1.32 11.01 9.42
C ASP A 181 -0.77 9.67 8.93
N VAL A 182 -0.18 8.91 9.85
CA VAL A 182 0.36 7.56 9.64
C VAL A 182 -0.37 6.52 10.50
N SER A 183 -1.54 6.86 11.06
CA SER A 183 -2.36 5.92 11.85
C SER A 183 -2.74 4.64 11.10
N GLY A 184 -2.88 4.73 9.77
CA GLY A 184 -3.11 3.58 8.91
C GLY A 184 -1.87 2.73 8.62
N LEU A 185 -0.75 2.96 9.32
CA LEU A 185 0.49 2.17 9.24
C LEU A 185 0.66 1.39 10.55
N GLU A 186 -0.15 0.36 10.73
CA GLU A 186 -0.28 -0.42 11.96
C GLU A 186 1.03 -1.09 12.43
N GLN A 187 2.01 -1.25 11.53
CA GLN A 187 3.33 -1.82 11.84
C GLN A 187 4.33 -0.81 12.42
N ILE A 188 3.94 0.46 12.54
CA ILE A 188 4.66 1.43 13.38
C ILE A 188 4.32 1.12 14.84
N VAL A 189 5.32 0.68 15.60
CA VAL A 189 5.13 0.17 16.98
C VAL A 189 5.62 1.14 18.05
N ALA A 190 6.30 2.22 17.65
CA ALA A 190 6.84 3.20 18.59
C ALA A 190 6.91 4.60 17.99
N LYS A 191 6.65 5.61 18.83
CA LYS A 191 6.79 7.04 18.48
C LYS A 191 8.20 7.39 17.95
N SER A 192 9.24 6.69 18.41
CA SER A 192 10.62 6.89 17.93
C SER A 192 10.79 6.59 16.43
N GLN A 193 10.02 5.65 15.87
CA GLN A 193 9.99 5.41 14.44
C GLN A 193 9.34 6.59 13.71
N THR A 194 8.23 7.11 14.23
CA THR A 194 7.54 8.29 13.70
C THR A 194 8.41 9.55 13.71
N ILE A 195 9.21 9.73 14.77
CA ILE A 195 10.22 10.80 14.83
C ILE A 195 11.24 10.62 13.71
N THR A 196 11.73 9.39 13.51
CA THR A 196 12.71 9.07 12.45
C THR A 196 12.12 9.31 11.06
N LEU A 197 10.84 8.95 10.84
CA LEU A 197 10.13 9.22 9.59
C LEU A 197 10.06 10.72 9.29
N ALA A 198 9.88 11.58 10.30
CA ALA A 198 9.91 13.03 10.12
C ALA A 198 11.25 13.52 9.55
N TYR A 199 12.36 13.00 10.07
CA TYR A 199 13.70 13.33 9.56
C TYR A 199 13.96 12.77 8.16
N LEU A 200 13.45 11.58 7.86
CA LEU A 200 13.56 10.97 6.54
C LEU A 200 12.77 11.72 5.47
N LEU A 201 11.60 12.29 5.82
CA LEU A 201 10.89 13.21 4.95
C LEU A 201 11.75 14.45 4.63
N GLU A 202 12.45 15.01 5.62
CA GLU A 202 13.34 16.16 5.42
C GLU A 202 14.54 15.81 4.55
N LEU A 203 15.10 14.62 4.72
CA LEU A 203 16.17 14.12 3.87
C LEU A 203 15.74 14.05 2.39
N CYS A 204 14.48 13.75 2.09
CA CYS A 204 13.95 13.73 0.73
C CYS A 204 14.07 15.09 0.03
N SER A 205 14.14 16.20 0.77
CA SER A 205 14.32 17.53 0.19
C SER A 205 15.61 17.68 -0.62
N THR A 206 16.63 16.89 -0.28
CA THR A 206 17.96 16.91 -0.90
C THR A 206 18.10 15.96 -2.09
N LYS A 207 17.10 15.11 -2.35
CA LYS A 207 17.18 14.04 -3.35
C LYS A 207 16.85 14.48 -4.78
N GLY A 208 16.43 15.72 -4.98
CA GLY A 208 16.12 16.25 -6.30
C GLY A 208 14.97 15.49 -6.98
N THR A 209 15.16 15.14 -8.26
CA THR A 209 14.21 14.32 -9.03
C THR A 209 14.80 12.93 -9.26
N GLN A 210 14.38 11.98 -8.44
CA GLN A 210 14.79 10.57 -8.50
C GLN A 210 13.57 9.66 -8.31
N SER A 211 13.66 8.42 -8.77
CA SER A 211 12.58 7.46 -8.51
C SER A 211 12.49 7.16 -7.02
N LEU A 212 11.27 6.83 -6.56
CA LEU A 212 11.03 6.46 -5.16
C LEU A 212 11.92 5.30 -4.74
N THR A 213 12.05 4.27 -5.59
CA THR A 213 12.91 3.11 -5.35
C THR A 213 14.38 3.51 -5.15
N GLU A 214 14.95 4.35 -6.01
CA GLU A 214 16.34 4.82 -5.86
C GLU A 214 16.56 5.62 -4.57
N ILE A 215 15.57 6.40 -4.15
CA ILE A 215 15.65 7.16 -2.90
C ILE A 215 15.63 6.21 -1.70
N LEU A 216 14.75 5.21 -1.70
CA LEU A 216 14.71 4.19 -0.66
C LEU A 216 16.04 3.43 -0.57
N ASP A 217 16.61 3.02 -1.71
CA ASP A 217 17.90 2.31 -1.77
C ASP A 217 19.07 3.18 -1.26
N GLN A 218 19.03 4.49 -1.49
CA GLN A 218 20.03 5.41 -0.93
C GLN A 218 19.86 5.58 0.58
N ILE A 219 18.63 5.70 1.06
CA ILE A 219 18.33 5.85 2.49
C ILE A 219 18.77 4.59 3.25
N GLU A 220 18.44 3.40 2.75
CA GLU A 220 18.85 2.14 3.37
C GLU A 220 20.37 2.02 3.44
N ARG A 221 21.08 2.30 2.34
CA ARG A 221 22.54 2.30 2.31
C ARG A 221 23.15 3.30 3.30
N GLN A 222 22.57 4.48 3.42
CA GLN A 222 23.06 5.49 4.36
C GLN A 222 22.85 5.03 5.81
N LEU A 223 21.67 4.51 6.14
CA LEU A 223 21.36 3.98 7.48
C LEU A 223 22.23 2.78 7.85
N ASP A 224 22.58 1.93 6.88
CA ASP A 224 23.47 0.79 7.09
C ASP A 224 24.93 1.21 7.31
N ALA A 225 25.41 2.21 6.57
CA ALA A 225 26.81 2.64 6.62
C ALA A 225 27.10 3.61 7.78
N GLU A 226 26.20 4.54 8.05
CA GLU A 226 26.42 5.69 8.94
C GLU A 226 25.57 5.62 10.22
N GLY A 227 24.60 4.71 10.27
CA GLY A 227 23.67 4.57 11.38
C GLY A 227 22.52 5.59 11.35
N ILE A 228 21.57 5.45 12.29
CA ILE A 228 20.32 6.23 12.28
C ILE A 228 20.52 7.73 12.51
N ASP A 229 21.59 8.14 13.20
CA ASP A 229 21.86 9.56 13.45
C ASP A 229 22.22 10.32 12.16
N SER A 230 22.54 9.61 11.06
CA SER A 230 22.92 10.23 9.77
C SER A 230 21.79 11.00 9.10
N VAL A 231 20.53 10.72 9.47
CA VAL A 231 19.35 11.36 8.86
C VAL A 231 18.87 12.57 9.64
N SER A 232 19.45 12.85 10.81
CA SER A 232 19.14 14.01 11.63
C SER A 232 20.23 15.07 11.53
N SER A 233 19.82 16.35 11.54
CA SER A 233 20.75 17.47 11.74
C SER A 233 21.22 17.60 13.19
N VAL A 234 20.54 16.91 14.13
CA VAL A 234 20.86 16.90 15.56
C VAL A 234 21.73 15.68 15.85
N ARG A 235 22.96 15.92 16.29
CA ARG A 235 23.88 14.87 16.72
C ARG A 235 23.38 14.23 18.01
N TYR A 236 23.22 12.90 18.04
CA TYR A 236 22.77 12.10 19.19
C TYR A 236 21.31 12.37 19.62
N HIS A 237 20.34 12.20 18.72
CA HIS A 237 18.94 12.50 19.02
C HIS A 237 18.33 11.58 20.10
N GLY A 238 18.87 10.38 20.34
CA GLY A 238 18.50 9.46 21.44
C GLY A 238 17.07 8.89 21.41
N GLU A 239 16.16 9.50 20.66
CA GLU A 239 14.73 9.18 20.58
C GLU A 239 14.32 8.61 19.22
N MET A 240 15.29 8.21 18.39
CA MET A 240 15.05 7.66 17.06
C MET A 240 15.13 6.13 17.06
N SER A 241 14.36 5.50 16.18
CA SER A 241 14.41 4.05 15.95
C SER A 241 14.14 3.77 14.48
N ARG A 242 14.91 2.86 13.88
CA ARG A 242 14.93 2.66 12.43
C ARG A 242 13.58 2.11 11.94
N PRO A 243 12.82 2.83 11.09
CA PRO A 243 11.67 2.26 10.39
C PRO A 243 12.15 1.36 9.24
N ARG A 244 11.27 0.47 8.75
CA ARG A 244 11.58 -0.30 7.54
C ARG A 244 11.34 0.58 6.32
N ARG A 245 11.93 0.20 5.19
CA ARG A 245 11.71 0.85 3.89
C ARG A 245 10.24 1.07 3.54
N LEU A 246 9.37 0.12 3.92
CA LEU A 246 7.93 0.20 3.68
C LEU A 246 7.27 1.38 4.41
N GLU A 247 7.60 1.60 5.68
CA GLU A 247 7.09 2.75 6.44
C GLU A 247 7.63 4.07 5.89
N ILE A 248 8.88 4.09 5.41
CA ILE A 248 9.49 5.27 4.78
C ILE A 248 8.72 5.65 3.51
N ALA A 249 8.52 4.69 2.61
CA ALA A 249 7.73 4.88 1.40
C ALA A 249 6.30 5.34 1.72
N ALA A 250 5.65 4.66 2.66
CA ALA A 250 4.28 4.95 3.02
C ALA A 250 4.07 6.32 3.68
N ALA A 251 5.08 6.84 4.40
CA ALA A 251 5.08 8.21 4.93
C ALA A 251 5.21 9.25 3.80
N ILE A 252 6.06 8.99 2.81
CA ILE A 252 6.18 9.81 1.59
C ILE A 252 4.84 9.84 0.84
N ASP A 253 4.20 8.68 0.68
CA ASP A 253 2.93 8.51 -0.03
C ASP A 253 1.73 9.21 0.64
N ARG A 254 1.79 9.39 1.95
CA ARG A 254 0.77 10.08 2.75
C ARG A 254 1.03 11.59 2.85
N PHE A 255 2.14 12.09 2.32
CA PHE A 255 2.46 13.52 2.34
C PHE A 255 1.52 14.31 1.42
N ARG A 256 0.78 15.27 2.01
CA ARG A 256 -0.34 15.97 1.33
C ARG A 256 0.06 17.14 0.43
N LYS A 257 1.35 17.37 0.19
CA LYS A 257 1.79 18.51 -0.64
C LYS A 257 1.72 18.15 -2.12
N GLY A 258 0.93 18.91 -2.88
CA GLY A 258 0.75 18.67 -4.32
C GLY A 258 2.07 18.67 -5.10
N GLY A 259 2.20 17.74 -6.04
CA GLY A 259 3.39 17.60 -6.88
C GLY A 259 4.62 17.04 -6.16
N CYS A 260 4.46 16.45 -4.97
CA CYS A 260 5.53 15.75 -4.25
C CYS A 260 6.00 14.49 -4.97
N LEU A 261 5.07 13.82 -5.65
CA LEU A 261 5.30 12.65 -6.49
C LEU A 261 4.71 12.90 -7.87
N THR A 262 5.42 12.41 -8.88
CA THR A 262 4.98 12.45 -10.27
C THR A 262 5.21 11.09 -10.89
N GLN A 263 4.43 10.74 -11.90
CA GLN A 263 4.63 9.51 -12.64
C GLN A 263 4.87 9.89 -14.10
N ALA A 264 5.78 9.19 -14.77
CA ALA A 264 5.97 9.39 -16.20
C ALA A 264 4.65 9.03 -16.93
N PRO A 265 4.24 9.80 -17.95
CA PRO A 265 3.05 9.47 -18.73
C PRO A 265 3.18 8.06 -19.33
N ALA A 266 2.06 7.34 -19.40
CA ALA A 266 1.96 6.07 -20.11
C ALA A 266 2.53 6.25 -21.54
N ARG A 267 3.48 5.41 -21.94
CA ARG A 267 3.88 5.29 -23.35
C ARG A 267 2.87 4.48 -24.14
#